data_AF-A0A4Q2J4F5-F1
#
_entry.id   AF-A0A4Q2J4F5-F1
#
_cell.length_a   1.000
_cell.length_b   1.000
_cell.length_c   1.000
_cell.angle_alpha   90.00
_cell.angle_beta   90.00
_cell.angle_gamma   90.00
#
_symmetry.space_group_name_H-M   'P 1'
#
loop_
_entity.id
_entity.type
_entity.pdbx_description
1 polymer ?
#
loop_
_entity_poly.entity_id
_entity_poly.type
_entity_poly.pdbx_seq_one_letter_code
_entity_poly.pdbx_strand_id
1 'polypeptide(L)'
;MFARLASLTSLASLALLIALTGCMSAAQPLGMPDASAIGFDGMHAVPPDCAKLQQPSHLLDAGAVRPGVAFGCATYSNLANMLARPADLVQPIPYAGADAALGASAVRHYEEGTTAPLNSTSTTSNLTH
;
A
#
# COMPACT_ATOMS: atom_id res chain seq x y z
N MET A 1 -28.51 -33.86 -29.08
CA MET A 1 -28.22 -32.41 -29.22
C MET A 1 -28.26 -31.68 -27.87
N PHE A 2 -29.32 -31.86 -27.06
CA PHE A 2 -29.46 -31.25 -25.73
C PHE A 2 -28.33 -31.54 -24.72
N ALA A 3 -27.83 -32.79 -24.67
CA ALA A 3 -26.73 -33.15 -23.76
C ALA A 3 -25.40 -32.43 -24.07
N ARG A 4 -25.14 -32.09 -25.34
CA ARG A 4 -23.93 -31.36 -25.73
C ARG A 4 -24.01 -29.88 -25.37
N LEU A 5 -25.18 -29.26 -25.50
CA LEU A 5 -25.40 -27.89 -25.04
C LEU A 5 -25.21 -27.77 -23.53
N ALA A 6 -25.73 -28.72 -22.75
CA ALA A 6 -25.60 -28.73 -21.29
C ALA A 6 -24.13 -28.89 -20.83
N SER A 7 -23.33 -29.71 -21.51
CA SER A 7 -21.89 -29.85 -21.21
C SER A 7 -21.09 -28.57 -21.57
N LEU A 8 -21.43 -27.91 -22.67
CA LEU A 8 -20.79 -26.66 -23.09
C LEU A 8 -21.08 -25.49 -22.13
N THR A 9 -22.33 -25.38 -21.65
CA THR A 9 -22.68 -24.36 -20.65
C THR A 9 -21.97 -24.61 -19.32
N SER A 10 -21.84 -25.87 -18.90
CA SER A 10 -21.18 -26.21 -17.63
C SER A 10 -19.67 -25.91 -17.65
N LEU A 11 -19.00 -26.15 -18.78
CA LEU A 11 -17.59 -25.81 -18.97
C LEU A 11 -17.36 -24.30 -19.00
N ALA A 12 -18.25 -23.55 -19.66
CA ALA A 12 -18.17 -22.09 -19.71
C ALA A 12 -18.36 -21.45 -18.32
N SER A 13 -19.31 -21.95 -17.52
CA SER A 13 -19.52 -21.49 -16.14
C SER A 13 -18.31 -21.77 -15.25
N LEU A 14 -17.68 -22.94 -15.39
CA LEU A 14 -16.48 -23.29 -14.61
C LEU A 14 -15.28 -22.41 -15.00
N ALA A 15 -15.08 -22.15 -16.30
CA ALA A 15 -14.03 -21.25 -16.78
C ALA A 15 -14.24 -19.81 -16.27
N LEU A 16 -15.50 -19.35 -16.23
CA LEU A 16 -15.84 -18.03 -15.70
C LEU A 16 -15.54 -17.94 -14.20
N LEU A 17 -15.92 -18.95 -13.40
CA LEU A 17 -15.62 -18.99 -11.96
C LEU A 17 -14.10 -18.95 -11.69
N ILE A 18 -13.30 -19.71 -12.46
CA ILE A 18 -11.83 -19.68 -12.34
C ILE A 18 -11.28 -18.30 -12.69
N ALA A 19 -11.78 -17.67 -13.76
CA ALA A 19 -11.36 -16.32 -14.15
C ALA A 19 -11.71 -15.26 -13.10
N LEU A 20 -12.86 -15.38 -12.40
CA LEU A 20 -13.23 -14.46 -11.32
C LEU A 20 -12.41 -14.66 -10.03
N THR A 21 -11.90 -15.87 -9.76
CA THR A 21 -11.04 -16.09 -8.57
C THR A 21 -9.69 -15.37 -8.65
N GLY A 22 -9.23 -15.01 -9.85
CA GLY A 22 -8.00 -14.23 -10.04
C GLY A 22 -8.10 -12.75 -9.61
N CYS A 23 -9.31 -12.21 -9.44
CA CYS A 23 -9.53 -10.84 -8.96
C CYS A 23 -9.58 -10.72 -7.43
N MET A 24 -9.59 -11.83 -6.69
CA MET A 24 -9.51 -11.83 -5.24
C MET A 24 -8.04 -11.93 -4.86
N SER A 25 -7.38 -10.77 -4.77
CA SER A 25 -5.96 -10.60 -4.36
C SER A 25 -5.75 -10.98 -2.89
N ALA A 26 -6.02 -12.23 -2.53
CA ALA A 26 -5.83 -12.77 -1.18
C ALA A 26 -4.36 -13.19 -0.92
N ALA A 27 -3.56 -13.34 -1.97
CA ALA A 27 -2.14 -13.63 -1.83
C ALA A 27 -1.39 -12.36 -1.41
N GLN A 28 -0.69 -12.45 -0.28
CA GLN A 28 0.25 -11.41 0.15
C GLN A 28 1.34 -11.25 -0.91
N PRO A 29 1.82 -10.02 -1.17
CA PRO A 29 2.97 -9.81 -2.03
C PRO A 29 4.14 -10.70 -1.58
N LEU A 30 4.77 -11.41 -2.52
CA LEU A 30 5.89 -12.30 -2.23
C LEU A 30 6.99 -11.54 -1.47
N GLY A 31 7.38 -12.06 -0.30
CA GLY A 31 8.44 -11.47 0.52
C GLY A 31 7.97 -10.36 1.48
N MET A 32 6.68 -10.01 1.51
CA MET A 32 6.14 -9.17 2.58
C MET A 32 5.76 -10.02 3.81
N PRO A 33 5.98 -9.52 5.02
CA PRO A 33 5.44 -10.15 6.21
C PRO A 33 3.90 -10.09 6.22
N ASP A 34 3.27 -10.92 7.04
CA ASP A 34 1.84 -10.82 7.29
C ASP A 34 1.53 -9.85 8.45
N ALA A 35 0.26 -9.75 8.85
CA ALA A 35 -0.17 -8.86 9.93
C ALA A 35 0.48 -9.18 11.30
N SER A 36 1.06 -10.38 11.48
CA SER A 36 1.81 -10.74 12.71
C SER A 36 3.10 -9.94 12.89
N ALA A 37 3.56 -9.20 11.87
CA ALA A 37 4.67 -8.26 12.00
C ALA A 37 4.35 -7.03 12.85
N ILE A 38 3.06 -6.79 13.17
CA ILE A 38 2.67 -5.75 14.14
C ILE A 38 2.71 -6.36 15.54
N GLY A 39 3.59 -5.83 16.38
CA GLY A 39 3.74 -6.22 17.77
C GLY A 39 2.82 -5.42 18.71
N PHE A 40 2.95 -5.68 20.02
CA PHE A 40 2.30 -4.93 21.08
C PHE A 40 3.29 -4.73 22.24
N ASP A 41 3.51 -3.48 22.67
CA ASP A 41 4.48 -3.14 23.73
C ASP A 41 3.87 -3.13 25.14
N GLY A 42 2.60 -3.53 25.28
CA GLY A 42 1.84 -3.44 26.52
C GLY A 42 0.86 -2.27 26.54
N MET A 43 1.04 -1.27 25.68
CA MET A 43 0.15 -0.10 25.57
C MET A 43 -0.27 0.22 24.13
N HIS A 44 0.62 0.03 23.17
CA HIS A 44 0.43 0.40 21.76
C HIS A 44 0.77 -0.76 20.83
N ALA A 45 0.08 -0.79 19.68
CA ALA A 45 0.51 -1.60 18.56
C ALA A 45 1.79 -0.99 17.96
N VAL A 46 2.78 -1.84 17.70
CA VAL A 46 4.11 -1.42 17.23
C VAL A 46 4.34 -1.95 15.82
N PRO A 47 4.58 -1.10 14.82
CA PRO A 47 4.88 -1.56 13.48
C PRO A 47 6.26 -2.27 13.43
N PRO A 48 6.53 -3.09 12.40
CA PRO A 48 7.84 -3.67 12.21
C PRO A 48 8.90 -2.60 11.94
N ASP A 49 10.15 -2.93 12.24
CA ASP A 49 11.31 -2.11 11.87
C ASP A 49 11.38 -1.94 10.34
N CYS A 50 11.18 -0.69 9.88
CA CYS A 50 11.15 -0.37 8.45
C CYS A 50 12.49 -0.61 7.74
N ALA A 51 13.62 -0.63 8.45
CA ALA A 51 14.90 -0.99 7.86
C ALA A 51 14.90 -2.44 7.35
N LYS A 52 14.15 -3.34 8.00
CA LYS A 52 14.01 -4.74 7.59
C LYS A 52 13.12 -4.93 6.36
N LEU A 53 12.33 -3.93 6.01
CA LEU A 53 11.47 -3.92 4.83
C LEU A 53 12.13 -3.26 3.62
N GLN A 54 13.37 -2.77 3.77
CA GLN A 54 14.02 -2.02 2.73
C GLN A 54 14.41 -2.91 1.55
N GLN A 55 13.97 -2.54 0.36
CA GLN A 55 14.33 -3.19 -0.89
C GLN A 55 15.21 -2.27 -1.73
N PRO A 56 16.24 -2.82 -2.40
CA PRO A 56 17.07 -2.03 -3.31
C PRO A 56 16.24 -1.53 -4.49
N SER A 57 16.51 -0.30 -4.93
CA SER A 57 15.94 0.18 -6.18
C SER A 57 16.74 -0.39 -7.36
N HIS A 58 16.04 -1.01 -8.30
CA HIS A 58 16.61 -1.41 -9.60
C HIS A 58 16.58 -0.26 -10.63
N LEU A 59 16.05 0.91 -10.26
CA LEU A 59 15.98 2.09 -11.11
C LEU A 59 17.23 2.96 -10.96
N LEU A 60 17.73 3.43 -12.10
CA LEU A 60 18.80 4.42 -12.22
C LEU A 60 18.22 5.75 -12.71
N ASP A 61 18.76 6.84 -12.20
CA ASP A 61 18.36 8.20 -12.58
C ASP A 61 19.61 8.99 -12.98
N ALA A 62 19.74 9.26 -14.28
CA ALA A 62 20.94 9.85 -14.88
C ALA A 62 22.26 9.14 -14.49
N GLY A 63 22.22 7.83 -14.26
CA GLY A 63 23.37 7.02 -13.84
C GLY A 63 23.60 6.97 -12.32
N ALA A 64 22.83 7.70 -11.52
CA ALA A 64 22.82 7.58 -10.07
C ALA A 64 21.82 6.50 -9.62
N VAL A 65 22.23 5.69 -8.63
CA VAL A 65 21.35 4.70 -8.00
C VAL A 65 20.26 5.43 -7.22
N ARG A 66 19.00 5.08 -7.46
CA ARG A 66 17.88 5.63 -6.69
C ARG A 66 17.87 5.03 -5.29
N PRO A 67 17.47 5.79 -4.25
CA PRO A 67 17.33 5.24 -2.90
C PRO A 67 16.40 4.02 -2.86
N GLY A 68 16.72 3.08 -1.97
CA GLY A 68 15.87 1.90 -1.75
C GLY A 68 14.54 2.27 -1.06
N VAL A 69 13.52 1.44 -1.27
CA VAL A 69 12.16 1.68 -0.76
C VAL A 69 11.82 0.63 0.30
N ALA A 70 11.39 1.09 1.48
CA ALA A 70 10.84 0.23 2.52
C ALA A 70 9.38 -0.12 2.23
N PHE A 71 9.16 -1.05 1.31
CA PHE A 71 7.81 -1.42 0.88
C PHE A 71 6.98 -1.87 2.09
N GLY A 72 5.80 -1.25 2.25
CA GLY A 72 4.86 -1.58 3.33
C GLY A 72 5.08 -0.85 4.65
N CYS A 73 6.21 -0.15 4.85
CA CYS A 73 6.47 0.60 6.10
C CYS A 73 5.33 1.56 6.47
N ALA A 74 4.84 2.33 5.49
CA ALA A 74 3.69 3.23 5.69
C ALA A 74 2.41 2.44 6.00
N THR A 75 2.18 1.33 5.30
CA THR A 75 1.00 0.47 5.51
C THR A 75 0.95 -0.10 6.92
N TYR A 76 2.04 -0.71 7.40
CA TYR A 76 2.09 -1.28 8.75
C TYR A 76 2.03 -0.20 9.84
N SER A 77 2.69 0.94 9.64
CA SER A 77 2.62 2.06 10.58
C SER A 77 1.20 2.63 10.69
N ASN A 78 0.53 2.81 9.55
CA ASN A 78 -0.86 3.26 9.53
C ASN A 78 -1.78 2.24 10.20
N LEU A 79 -1.58 0.94 9.96
CA LEU A 79 -2.36 -0.11 10.61
C LEU A 79 -2.12 -0.16 12.12
N ALA A 80 -0.88 -0.05 12.58
CA ALA A 80 -0.55 0.05 14.00
C ALA A 80 -1.25 1.27 14.65
N ASN A 81 -1.27 2.41 13.97
CA ASN A 81 -1.99 3.60 14.44
C ASN A 81 -3.52 3.38 14.49
N MET A 82 -4.10 2.71 13.49
CA MET A 82 -5.53 2.34 13.52
C MET A 82 -5.85 1.39 14.68
N LEU A 83 -4.93 0.47 15.01
CA LEU A 83 -5.09 -0.43 16.15
C LEU A 83 -5.08 0.30 17.50
N ALA A 84 -4.48 1.49 17.59
CA ALA A 84 -4.55 2.32 18.80
C ALA A 84 -5.98 2.79 19.12
N ARG A 85 -6.88 2.83 18.12
CA ARG A 85 -8.32 3.08 18.29
C ARG A 85 -9.13 2.05 17.50
N PRO A 86 -9.47 0.89 18.11
CA PRO A 86 -10.15 -0.19 17.40
C PRO A 86 -11.47 0.19 16.71
N ALA A 87 -12.13 1.26 17.17
CA ALA A 87 -13.31 1.84 16.52
C ALA A 87 -13.05 2.23 15.05
N ASP A 88 -11.83 2.65 14.70
CA ASP A 88 -11.48 3.04 13.33
C ASP A 88 -11.54 1.85 12.34
N LEU A 89 -11.43 0.61 12.83
CA LEU A 89 -11.53 -0.61 12.01
C LEU A 89 -12.96 -1.13 11.86
N VAL A 90 -13.79 -0.96 12.89
CA VAL A 90 -15.18 -1.47 12.91
C VAL A 90 -16.17 -0.44 12.37
N GLN A 91 -15.92 0.84 12.64
CA GLN A 91 -16.74 1.98 12.25
C GLN A 91 -15.83 3.06 11.66
N PRO A 92 -15.25 2.82 10.47
CA PRO A 92 -14.38 3.79 9.84
C PRO A 92 -15.15 5.08 9.55
N ILE A 93 -14.49 6.23 9.75
CA ILE A 93 -15.01 7.51 9.31
C ILE A 93 -15.09 7.46 7.77
N PRO A 94 -16.26 7.73 7.15
CA PRO A 94 -16.38 7.72 5.71
C PRO A 94 -15.36 8.67 5.06
N TYR A 95 -14.64 8.16 4.06
CA TYR A 95 -13.77 8.99 3.25
C TYR A 95 -14.61 10.07 2.55
N ALA A 96 -14.32 11.34 2.81
CA ALA A 96 -15.09 12.48 2.31
C ALA A 96 -14.93 12.71 0.79
N GLY A 97 -14.11 11.89 0.11
CA GLY A 97 -13.79 12.04 -1.30
C GLY A 97 -12.58 12.93 -1.53
N ALA A 98 -12.21 13.09 -2.80
CA ALA A 98 -11.18 14.02 -3.21
C ALA A 98 -11.70 15.46 -3.13
N ASP A 99 -10.94 16.34 -2.48
CA ASP A 99 -11.24 17.77 -2.41
C ASP A 99 -10.46 18.53 -3.48
N ALA A 100 -11.16 18.91 -4.55
CA ALA A 100 -10.57 19.66 -5.65
C ALA A 100 -10.10 21.06 -5.23
N ALA A 101 -10.77 21.69 -4.26
CA ALA A 101 -10.37 23.01 -3.77
C ALA A 101 -9.07 22.91 -2.96
N LEU A 102 -8.93 21.87 -2.14
CA LEU A 102 -7.67 21.57 -1.45
C LEU A 102 -6.55 21.33 -2.48
N GLY A 103 -6.79 20.51 -3.51
CA GLY A 103 -5.81 20.27 -4.58
C GLY A 103 -5.38 21.56 -5.30
N ALA A 104 -6.34 22.40 -5.68
CA ALA A 104 -6.06 23.70 -6.32
C ALA A 104 -5.26 24.63 -5.39
N SER A 105 -5.59 24.65 -4.09
CA SER A 105 -4.87 25.47 -3.11
C SER A 105 -3.41 25.03 -2.97
N ALA A 106 -3.13 23.73 -2.97
CA ALA A 106 -1.78 23.19 -2.89
C ALA A 106 -0.92 23.59 -4.11
N VAL A 107 -1.50 23.53 -5.33
CA VAL A 107 -0.82 23.99 -6.56
C VAL A 107 -0.52 25.49 -6.48
N ARG A 108 -1.49 26.30 -6.04
CA ARG A 108 -1.27 27.74 -5.89
C ARG A 108 -0.18 28.07 -4.87
N HIS A 109 -0.13 27.38 -3.74
CA HIS A 109 0.95 27.55 -2.76
C HIS A 109 2.33 27.25 -3.36
N TYR A 110 2.41 26.24 -4.23
CA TYR A 110 3.65 25.92 -4.95
C TYR A 110 4.04 27.03 -5.94
N GLU A 111 3.10 27.50 -6.76
CA GLU A 111 3.34 28.57 -7.73
C GLU A 111 3.74 29.90 -7.07
N GLU A 112 3.11 30.23 -5.93
CA GLU A 112 3.39 31.45 -5.17
C GLU A 112 4.63 31.32 -4.27
N GLY A 113 5.30 30.15 -4.25
CA GLY A 113 6.50 29.91 -3.43
C GLY A 113 6.24 29.91 -1.92
N THR A 114 5.00 29.63 -1.50
CA THR A 114 4.58 29.61 -0.09
C THR A 114 4.55 28.21 0.50
N THR A 115 5.05 27.21 -0.21
CA THR A 115 5.22 25.84 0.32
C THR A 115 6.25 25.81 1.44
N ALA A 116 6.02 24.93 2.42
CA ALA A 116 7.02 24.64 3.43
C ALA A 116 8.34 24.20 2.76
N PRO A 117 9.48 24.75 3.18
CA PRO A 117 10.77 24.35 2.64
C PRO A 117 11.04 22.87 2.95
N LEU A 118 11.76 22.21 2.07
CA LEU A 118 12.19 20.83 2.30
C LEU A 118 13.08 20.78 3.55
N ASN A 119 12.84 19.78 4.40
CA ASN A 119 13.75 19.50 5.50
C ASN A 119 15.13 19.16 4.91
N SER A 120 16.19 19.64 5.57
CA SER A 120 17.57 19.35 5.18
C SER A 120 17.94 17.86 5.35
N THR A 121 17.09 17.10 6.04
CA THR A 121 17.25 15.67 6.27
C THR A 121 16.38 14.89 5.29
N SER A 122 16.99 13.95 4.56
CA SER A 122 16.23 13.05 3.68
C SER A 122 15.68 11.85 4.45
N THR A 123 14.44 11.48 4.19
CA THR A 123 13.83 10.21 4.64
C THR A 123 14.20 9.03 3.75
N THR A 124 15.01 9.25 2.71
CA THR A 124 15.52 8.19 1.84
C THR A 124 16.96 7.87 2.19
N SER A 125 17.27 6.61 2.49
CA SER A 125 18.64 6.14 2.69
C SER A 125 19.24 5.59 1.38
N ASN A 126 20.49 5.97 1.10
CA ASN A 126 21.28 5.34 0.06
C ASN A 126 21.68 3.95 0.55
N LEU A 127 21.15 2.90 -0.08
CA LEU A 127 21.66 1.55 0.08
C LEU A 127 22.84 1.38 -0.87
N THR A 128 24.06 1.44 -0.32
CA THR A 128 25.26 0.96 -1.02
C THR A 128 25.25 -0.56 -1.00
N HIS A 129 25.32 -1.14 -2.19
CA HIS A 129 25.38 -2.58 -2.40
C HIS A 129 26.74 -3.17 -2.03
#